data_AF-C7CC89-F1
#
_entry.id   AF-C7CC89-F1
#
_cell.length_a   1.000
_cell.length_b   1.000
_cell.length_c   1.000
_cell.angle_alpha   90.00
_cell.angle_beta   90.00
_cell.angle_gamma   90.00
#
_symmetry.space_group_name_H-M   'P 1'
#
loop_
_entity.id
_entity.type
_entity.pdbx_description
1 polymer ?
#
loop_
_entity_poly.entity_id
_entity_poly.type
_entity_poly.pdbx_seq_one_letter_code
_entity_poly.pdbx_strand_id
1 'polypeptide(L)'
;MRKSRGLSQIALGIAIGVSFQQIQKYEIGANCVGAGRLSDIARVLGGPVSVFFEEGDAAAAQEKTEVFDLLRAPGAVDLLNAFITIEDDRLRREVLALVRNAARMEQDHGA
;
A
#
# COMPACT_ATOMS: atom_id res chain seq x y z
N MET A 1 7.43 -6.57 -11.76
CA MET A 1 6.41 -7.44 -11.12
C MET A 1 6.67 -8.94 -11.27
N ARG A 2 6.52 -9.59 -12.46
CA ARG A 2 6.71 -11.06 -12.53
C ARG A 2 8.12 -11.53 -12.13
N LYS A 3 9.16 -10.77 -12.49
CA LYS A 3 10.58 -11.11 -12.21
C LYS A 3 10.87 -11.17 -10.72
N SER A 4 10.35 -10.21 -9.94
CA SER A 4 10.50 -10.21 -8.47
C SER A 4 9.74 -11.35 -7.79
N ARG A 5 8.82 -12.02 -8.50
CA ARG A 5 8.12 -13.22 -8.06
C ARG A 5 8.68 -14.52 -8.70
N GLY A 6 9.83 -14.45 -9.37
CA GLY A 6 10.45 -15.62 -10.02
C GLY A 6 9.67 -16.19 -11.21
N LEU A 7 8.68 -15.47 -11.74
CA LEU A 7 7.77 -15.97 -12.78
C LEU A 7 8.29 -15.66 -14.20
N SER A 8 8.38 -16.69 -15.04
CA SER A 8 8.78 -16.57 -16.44
C SER A 8 7.63 -16.02 -17.31
N GLN A 9 7.94 -15.44 -18.47
CA GLN A 9 6.91 -14.95 -19.42
C GLN A 9 6.04 -16.10 -19.94
N ILE A 10 6.65 -17.27 -20.17
CA ILE A 10 5.94 -18.48 -20.62
C ILE A 10 4.95 -18.92 -19.53
N ALA A 11 5.40 -18.99 -18.28
CA ALA A 11 4.55 -19.39 -17.15
C ALA A 11 3.38 -18.41 -16.95
N LEU A 12 3.62 -17.10 -17.06
CA LEU A 12 2.55 -16.10 -16.99
C LEU A 12 1.58 -16.22 -18.18
N GLY A 13 2.10 -16.43 -19.39
CA GLY A 13 1.28 -16.61 -20.59
C GLY A 13 0.35 -17.82 -20.47
N ILE A 14 0.86 -18.96 -20.02
CA ILE A 14 0.06 -20.16 -19.74
C ILE A 14 -1.01 -19.85 -18.69
N ALA A 15 -0.62 -19.21 -17.57
CA ALA A 15 -1.52 -18.94 -16.45
C ALA A 15 -2.73 -18.07 -16.82
N ILE A 16 -2.58 -17.16 -17.79
CA ILE A 16 -3.68 -16.31 -18.26
C ILE A 16 -4.21 -16.70 -19.64
N GLY A 17 -3.65 -17.72 -20.30
CA GLY A 17 -4.10 -18.17 -21.62
C GLY A 17 -3.74 -17.21 -22.77
N VAL A 18 -2.52 -16.70 -22.82
CA VAL A 18 -1.94 -15.99 -23.99
C VAL A 18 -0.56 -16.53 -24.34
N SER A 19 -0.11 -16.23 -25.57
CA SER A 19 1.23 -16.60 -26.00
C SER A 19 2.32 -15.83 -25.25
N PHE A 20 3.51 -16.43 -25.18
CA PHE A 20 4.73 -15.78 -24.70
C PHE A 20 4.99 -14.44 -25.41
N GLN A 21 4.80 -14.40 -26.74
CA GLN A 21 4.97 -13.18 -27.53
C GLN A 21 3.98 -12.09 -27.13
N GLN A 22 2.75 -12.46 -26.76
CA GLN A 22 1.76 -11.49 -26.28
C GLN A 22 2.15 -10.92 -24.92
N ILE A 23 2.70 -11.74 -24.01
CA ILE A 23 3.26 -11.25 -22.75
C ILE A 23 4.42 -10.29 -23.01
N GLN A 24 5.31 -10.60 -23.96
CA GLN A 24 6.36 -9.66 -24.37
C GLN A 24 5.79 -8.33 -24.85
N LYS A 25 4.76 -8.37 -25.71
CA LYS A 25 4.09 -7.15 -26.20
C LYS A 25 3.43 -6.33 -25.08
N TYR A 26 2.86 -6.99 -24.07
CA TYR A 26 2.34 -6.32 -22.88
C TYR A 26 3.46 -5.64 -22.07
N GLU A 27 4.59 -6.32 -21.88
CA GLU A 27 5.69 -5.79 -21.07
C GLU A 27 6.43 -4.62 -21.70
N ILE A 28 6.48 -4.55 -23.03
CA ILE A 28 7.08 -3.41 -23.74
C ILE A 28 6.05 -2.34 -24.10
N GLY A 29 4.79 -2.51 -23.72
CA GLY A 29 3.70 -1.56 -24.02
C GLY A 29 3.27 -1.51 -25.48
N ALA A 30 3.72 -2.44 -26.33
CA ALA A 30 3.32 -2.49 -27.74
C ALA A 30 1.84 -2.88 -27.91
N ASN A 31 1.28 -3.62 -26.94
CA ASN A 31 -0.15 -3.93 -26.88
C ASN A 31 -0.73 -3.49 -25.53
N CYS A 32 -1.88 -2.82 -25.57
CA CYS A 32 -2.63 -2.51 -24.36
C CYS A 32 -3.21 -3.79 -23.73
N VAL A 33 -3.24 -3.82 -22.40
CA VAL A 33 -3.86 -4.90 -21.63
C VAL A 33 -5.29 -4.49 -21.31
N GLY A 34 -6.29 -5.25 -21.78
CA GLY A 34 -7.68 -5.01 -21.41
C GLY A 34 -7.92 -5.27 -19.91
N ALA A 35 -8.92 -4.60 -19.32
CA ALA A 35 -9.18 -4.64 -17.88
C ALA A 35 -9.36 -6.07 -17.31
N GLY A 36 -10.10 -6.94 -18.00
CA GLY A 36 -10.26 -8.33 -17.58
C GLY A 36 -8.92 -9.09 -17.53
N ARG A 37 -8.08 -8.89 -18.55
CA ARG A 37 -6.75 -9.50 -18.62
C ARG A 37 -5.84 -8.98 -17.50
N LEU A 38 -5.91 -7.68 -17.21
CA LEU A 38 -5.13 -7.06 -16.14
C LEU A 38 -5.52 -7.63 -14.76
N SER A 39 -6.82 -7.89 -14.56
CA SER A 39 -7.32 -8.58 -13.37
C SER A 39 -6.77 -10.00 -13.24
N ASP A 40 -6.74 -10.77 -14.32
CA ASP A 40 -6.16 -12.12 -14.30
C ASP A 40 -4.66 -12.10 -13.99
N ILE A 41 -3.91 -11.14 -14.55
CA ILE A 41 -2.48 -10.96 -14.26
C ILE A 41 -2.29 -10.60 -12.77
N ALA A 42 -3.09 -9.70 -12.21
CA ALA A 42 -3.06 -9.34 -10.79
C ALA A 42 -3.24 -10.57 -9.89
N ARG A 43 -4.22 -11.42 -10.23
CA ARG A 43 -4.50 -12.68 -9.53
C ARG A 43 -3.30 -13.63 -9.56
N VAL A 44 -2.71 -13.86 -10.74
CA VAL A 44 -1.52 -14.73 -10.89
C VAL A 44 -0.32 -14.18 -10.12
N LEU A 45 -0.15 -12.86 -10.06
CA LEU A 45 0.92 -12.22 -9.31
C LEU A 45 0.60 -12.06 -7.81
N GLY A 46 -0.58 -12.48 -7.34
CA GLY A 46 -0.97 -12.44 -5.93
C GLY A 46 -1.03 -11.02 -5.36
N GLY A 47 -1.64 -10.08 -6.09
CA GLY A 47 -1.81 -8.69 -5.63
C GLY A 47 -3.08 -8.06 -6.18
N PRO A 48 -3.50 -6.89 -5.66
CA PRO A 48 -4.63 -6.15 -6.18
C PRO A 48 -4.32 -5.55 -7.56
N VAL A 49 -5.33 -5.41 -8.42
CA VAL A 49 -5.16 -4.82 -9.76
C VAL A 49 -4.67 -3.36 -9.71
N SER A 50 -4.92 -2.66 -8.60
CA SER A 50 -4.45 -1.30 -8.35
C SER A 50 -2.93 -1.17 -8.42
N VAL A 51 -2.18 -2.25 -8.19
CA VAL A 51 -0.72 -2.24 -8.23
C VAL A 51 -0.15 -1.87 -9.61
N PHE A 52 -0.91 -2.07 -10.68
CA PHE A 52 -0.51 -1.68 -12.04
C PHE A 52 -0.77 -0.20 -12.35
N PHE A 53 -1.44 0.50 -11.44
CA PHE A 53 -1.82 1.91 -11.56
C PHE A 53 -1.13 2.79 -10.50
N GLU A 54 -0.23 2.23 -9.69
CA GLU A 54 0.44 2.96 -8.60
C GLU A 54 1.30 4.14 -9.10
N GLU A 55 1.78 4.12 -10.35
CA GLU A 55 2.44 5.29 -10.95
C GLU A 55 1.48 6.46 -11.23
N GLY A 56 0.16 6.23 -11.22
CA GLY A 56 -0.87 7.26 -11.42
C GLY A 56 -1.40 7.90 -10.14
N ASP A 57 -1.01 7.39 -8.97
CA ASP A 57 -1.49 7.85 -7.67
C ASP A 57 -0.32 8.12 -6.70
N ALA A 58 0.61 8.97 -7.17
CA ALA A 58 1.74 9.43 -6.36
C ALA A 58 1.28 10.04 -5.03
N ALA A 59 0.06 10.61 -4.98
CA ALA A 59 -0.53 11.13 -3.75
C ALA A 59 -0.87 10.01 -2.76
N ALA A 60 -1.58 8.95 -3.16
CA ALA A 60 -1.87 7.84 -2.25
C ALA A 60 -0.62 7.01 -1.91
N ALA A 61 0.37 6.93 -2.80
CA ALA A 61 1.65 6.31 -2.51
C ALA A 61 2.46 7.12 -1.47
N GLN A 62 2.42 8.45 -1.56
CA GLN A 62 3.02 9.36 -0.58
C GLN A 62 2.30 9.26 0.77
N GLU A 63 0.97 9.31 0.81
CA GLU A 63 0.19 9.18 2.05
C GLU A 63 0.46 7.85 2.76
N LYS A 64 0.50 6.73 2.02
CA LYS A 64 0.86 5.43 2.60
C LYS A 64 2.26 5.46 3.20
N THR A 65 3.22 6.03 2.49
CA THR A 65 4.62 6.12 2.95
C THR A 65 4.71 6.94 4.24
N GLU A 66 4.04 8.09 4.30
CA GLU A 66 4.01 8.94 5.49
C GLU A 66 3.35 8.24 6.69
N VAL A 67 2.25 7.51 6.49
CA VAL A 67 1.62 6.71 7.55
C VAL A 67 2.55 5.59 8.04
N PHE A 68 3.23 4.88 7.14
CA PHE A 68 4.18 3.84 7.52
C PHE A 68 5.38 4.41 8.29
N ASP A 69 5.84 5.61 7.95
CA ASP A 69 6.92 6.28 8.67
C ASP A 69 6.48 6.72 10.07
N LEU A 70 5.24 7.18 10.27
CA LEU A 70 4.69 7.46 11.60
C LEU A 70 4.66 6.20 12.49
N LEU A 71 4.30 5.04 11.92
CA LEU A 71 4.24 3.77 12.65
C LEU A 71 5.62 3.23 13.04
N ARG A 72 6.72 3.76 12.47
CA ARG A 72 8.08 3.41 12.88
C ARG A 72 8.52 4.06 14.20
N ALA A 73 7.81 5.09 14.66
CA ALA A 73 8.13 5.72 15.94
C ALA A 73 7.99 4.69 17.08
N PRO A 74 8.98 4.55 17.98
CA PRO A 74 8.90 3.62 19.10
C PRO A 74 7.62 3.81 19.91
N GLY A 75 6.86 2.74 20.13
CA GLY A 75 5.58 2.78 20.86
C GLY A 75 4.37 3.26 20.06
N ALA A 76 4.51 3.68 18.78
CA ALA A 76 3.37 4.15 17.98
C ALA A 76 2.34 3.06 17.72
N VAL A 77 2.78 1.84 17.42
CA VAL A 77 1.89 0.69 17.20
C VAL A 77 1.14 0.31 18.48
N ASP A 78 1.82 0.33 19.63
CA ASP A 78 1.21 0.02 20.92
C ASP A 78 0.15 1.06 21.31
N LEU A 79 0.45 2.35 21.09
CA LEU A 79 -0.49 3.44 21.29
C LEU A 79 -1.72 3.29 20.38
N LEU A 80 -1.52 3.00 19.10
CA LEU A 80 -2.60 2.80 18.14
C LEU A 80 -3.48 1.61 18.54
N ASN A 81 -2.87 0.47 18.88
CA ASN A 81 -3.59 -0.72 19.32
C ASN A 81 -4.40 -0.46 20.59
N ALA A 82 -3.83 0.24 21.58
CA ALA A 82 -4.59 0.63 22.77
C ALA A 82 -5.75 1.58 22.40
N PHE A 83 -5.50 2.58 21.57
CA PHE A 83 -6.48 3.59 21.18
C PHE A 83 -7.70 3.00 20.46
N ILE A 84 -7.52 2.03 19.56
CA ILE A 84 -8.63 1.41 18.82
C ILE A 84 -9.52 0.53 19.71
N THR A 85 -9.04 0.08 20.87
CA THR A 85 -9.84 -0.72 21.81
C THR A 85 -10.79 0.13 22.67
N ILE A 86 -10.62 1.45 22.67
CA ILE A 86 -11.49 2.37 23.39
C ILE A 86 -12.81 2.50 22.62
N GLU A 87 -13.90 1.92 23.12
CA GLU A 87 -15.23 1.99 22.49
C GLU A 87 -15.94 3.33 22.73
N ASP A 88 -15.72 3.97 23.89
CA ASP A 88 -16.33 5.26 24.23
C ASP A 88 -15.65 6.41 23.47
N ASP A 89 -16.39 7.01 22.53
CA ASP A 89 -15.95 8.14 21.73
C ASP A 89 -15.54 9.36 22.55
N ARG A 90 -16.16 9.59 23.72
CA ARG A 90 -15.78 10.69 24.60
C ARG A 90 -14.42 10.44 25.20
N LEU A 91 -14.20 9.25 25.75
CA LEU A 91 -12.91 8.86 26.32
C LEU A 91 -11.81 8.89 25.26
N ARG A 92 -12.11 8.40 24.05
CA ARG A 92 -11.20 8.45 22.91
C ARG A 92 -10.74 9.87 22.57
N ARG A 93 -11.67 10.85 22.59
CA ARG A 93 -11.34 12.28 22.40
C ARG A 93 -10.48 12.85 23.52
N GLU A 94 -10.75 12.48 24.77
CA GLU A 94 -9.99 12.94 25.94
C GLU A 94 -8.55 12.40 25.92
N VAL A 95 -8.35 11.13 25.58
CA VAL A 95 -7.01 10.53 25.39
C VAL A 95 -6.24 11.25 24.27
N LEU A 96 -6.89 11.52 23.15
CA LEU A 96 -6.26 12.25 22.06
C LEU A 96 -5.86 13.67 22.47
N ALA A 97 -6.68 14.35 23.29
CA ALA A 97 -6.35 15.66 23.83
C ALA A 97 -5.13 15.62 24.76
N LEU A 98 -5.01 14.59 25.61
CA LEU A 98 -3.85 14.38 26.47
C LEU A 98 -2.56 14.23 25.65
N VAL A 99 -2.57 13.36 24.62
CA VAL A 99 -1.41 13.13 23.74
C VAL A 99 -1.00 14.42 23.03
N ARG A 100 -1.97 15.20 22.52
CA ARG A 100 -1.69 16.51 21.88
C ARG A 100 -1.08 17.51 22.85
N ASN A 101 -1.57 17.56 24.09
CA ASN A 101 -1.04 18.46 25.10
C ASN A 101 0.40 18.10 25.47
N ALA A 102 0.69 16.80 25.65
CA ALA A 102 2.06 16.32 25.89
C ALA A 102 3.01 16.71 24.76
N ALA A 103 2.59 16.50 23.50
CA ALA A 103 3.39 16.88 22.33
C ALA A 103 3.67 18.38 22.26
N ARG A 104 2.69 19.24 22.63
CA ARG A 104 2.90 20.69 22.68
C ARG A 104 3.87 21.10 23.77
N MET A 105 3.79 20.47 24.94
CA MET A 105 4.67 20.78 26.07
C MET A 105 6.15 20.51 25.77
N GLU A 106 6.48 19.46 25.01
CA GLU A 106 7.88 19.24 24.58
C GLU A 106 8.39 20.33 23.62
N GLN A 107 7.53 20.87 22.77
CA GLN A 107 7.92 21.95 21.85
C GLN A 107 8.17 23.27 22.56
N ASP A 108 7.43 23.55 23.65
CA ASP A 108 7.60 24.76 24.46
C ASP A 108 8.87 24.74 25.34
N HIS A 109 9.42 23.56 25.66
CA HIS A 109 10.66 23.41 26.45
C HIS A 109 11.94 23.42 25.58
N GLY A 110 11.80 23.50 24.25
CA GLY A 110 12.90 23.56 23.30
C GLY A 110 13.28 24.97 22.80
N ALA A 111 12.72 26.03 23.40
CA ALA A 111 12.96 27.44 23.06
C ALA A 111 13.82 28.17 24.09
#